data_AF-A0A975F669-F1
#
_entry.id   AF-A0A975F669-F1
#
_cell.length_a   1.000
_cell.length_b   1.000
_cell.length_c   1.000
_cell.angle_alpha   90.00
_cell.angle_beta   90.00
_cell.angle_gamma   90.00
#
_symmetry.space_group_name_H-M   'P 1'
#
loop_
_entity.id
_entity.type
_entity.pdbx_description
1 polymer ?
#
loop_
_entity_poly.entity_id
_entity_poly.type
_entity_poly.pdbx_seq_one_letter_code
_entity_poly.pdbx_strand_id
1 'polypeptide(L)'
;MPETVIHTIEPVFNFESAILILGTMPSPASRRAGFYYMHPQNRFWPIIAEIYGEKLKFSNKEAVMGAVEVSKDSAFLNVCRECIEERRHLVLNHGIALWDVLKYCRIAGADDASIKFPEPNDISKIIENSRISRIFCTGKTAFNLYKKFYGRTLEKDAQYLPSTSPANRGKWPTEKLLEFYRAKLLG
;
A
#
# COMPACT_ATOMS: atom_id res chain seq x y z
N MET A 1 -18.29 8.68 -11.51
CA MET A 1 -19.03 9.33 -10.40
C MET A 1 -18.38 8.95 -9.08
N PRO A 2 -18.32 9.82 -8.07
CA PRO A 2 -17.79 9.47 -6.76
C PRO A 2 -18.68 8.45 -6.04
N GLU A 3 -18.07 7.35 -5.61
CA GLU A 3 -18.69 6.29 -4.81
C GLU A 3 -18.25 6.40 -3.35
N THR A 4 -19.05 5.85 -2.45
CA THR A 4 -18.66 5.69 -1.04
C THR A 4 -17.78 4.46 -0.90
N VAL A 5 -16.60 4.61 -0.28
CA VAL A 5 -15.67 3.52 -0.05
C VAL A 5 -15.36 3.43 1.44
N ILE A 6 -15.56 2.23 2.00
CA ILE A 6 -15.08 1.83 3.31
C ILE A 6 -13.85 0.95 3.10
N HIS A 7 -12.79 1.17 3.88
CA HIS A 7 -11.58 0.39 3.82
C HIS A 7 -11.81 -1.00 4.44
N THR A 8 -11.75 -2.05 3.61
CA THR A 8 -12.03 -3.44 4.03
C THR A 8 -10.78 -4.32 4.11
N ILE A 9 -9.62 -3.82 3.70
CA ILE A 9 -8.36 -4.57 3.77
C ILE A 9 -7.76 -4.35 5.17
N GLU A 10 -7.44 -5.42 5.88
CA GLU A 10 -6.78 -5.34 7.19
C GLU A 10 -5.32 -4.85 7.04
N PRO A 11 -4.76 -4.17 8.05
CA PRO A 11 -3.34 -3.81 8.03
C PRO A 11 -2.46 -5.05 7.99
N VAL A 12 -1.34 -4.96 7.26
CA VAL A 12 -0.30 -6.00 7.25
C VAL A 12 0.79 -5.55 8.20
N PHE A 13 0.94 -6.21 9.34
CA PHE A 13 2.03 -5.96 10.27
C PHE A 13 2.23 -7.16 11.21
N ASN A 14 3.36 -7.17 11.90
CA ASN A 14 3.67 -8.05 13.03
C ASN A 14 4.46 -7.26 14.09
N PHE A 15 4.81 -7.91 15.21
CA PHE A 15 5.54 -7.24 16.29
C PHE A 15 6.94 -6.75 15.88
N GLU A 16 7.56 -7.35 14.87
CA GLU A 16 8.87 -6.97 14.32
C GLU A 16 8.81 -5.83 13.30
N SER A 17 7.61 -5.38 12.92
CA SER A 17 7.46 -4.29 11.95
C SER A 17 8.03 -2.98 12.52
N ALA A 18 9.00 -2.40 11.83
CA ALA A 18 9.70 -1.16 12.22
C ALA A 18 9.40 0.02 11.29
N ILE A 19 8.95 -0.26 10.07
CA ILE A 19 8.58 0.72 9.06
C ILE A 19 7.09 0.58 8.76
N LEU A 20 6.31 1.66 8.83
CA LEU A 20 4.92 1.69 8.36
C LEU A 20 4.82 2.50 7.07
N ILE A 21 4.30 1.89 6.01
CA ILE A 21 4.00 2.56 4.75
C ILE A 21 2.48 2.73 4.61
N LEU A 22 2.05 3.98 4.45
CA LEU A 22 0.66 4.39 4.34
C LEU A 22 0.34 4.89 2.93
N GLY A 23 -0.63 4.26 2.27
CA GLY A 23 -1.31 4.83 1.11
C GLY A 23 -2.41 5.82 1.50
N THR A 24 -3.12 6.36 0.50
CA THR A 24 -4.28 7.23 0.74
C THR A 24 -5.53 6.41 1.05
N MET A 25 -5.92 5.55 0.11
CA MET A 25 -7.09 4.68 0.10
C MET A 25 -6.82 3.55 -0.90
N PRO A 26 -7.24 2.29 -0.66
CA PRO A 26 -6.96 1.20 -1.57
C PRO A 26 -7.69 1.39 -2.91
N SER A 27 -6.94 1.23 -4.00
CA SER A 27 -7.48 1.32 -5.36
C SER A 27 -8.56 0.27 -5.63
N PRO A 28 -9.45 0.42 -6.63
CA PRO A 28 -10.42 -0.61 -6.99
C PRO A 28 -9.79 -2.00 -7.25
N ALA A 29 -8.59 -2.04 -7.84
CA ALA A 29 -7.87 -3.29 -8.04
C ALA A 29 -7.40 -3.92 -6.71
N SER A 30 -6.88 -3.10 -5.79
CA SER A 30 -6.52 -3.53 -4.44
C SER A 30 -7.73 -4.07 -3.67
N ARG A 31 -8.86 -3.37 -3.74
CA ARG A 31 -10.11 -3.79 -3.09
C ARG A 31 -10.63 -5.12 -3.63
N ARG A 32 -10.60 -5.33 -4.96
CA ARG A 32 -10.97 -6.61 -5.57
C ARG A 32 -10.04 -7.75 -5.18
N ALA A 33 -8.73 -7.49 -5.12
CA ALA A 33 -7.74 -8.49 -4.76
C ALA A 33 -7.65 -8.75 -3.24
N GLY A 34 -8.24 -7.89 -2.40
CA GLY A 34 -8.12 -7.97 -0.94
C GLY A 34 -6.71 -7.68 -0.42
N PHE A 35 -5.86 -7.00 -1.19
CA PHE A 35 -4.48 -6.70 -0.79
C PHE A 35 -3.97 -5.38 -1.39
N TYR A 36 -2.87 -4.85 -0.83
CA TYR A 36 -2.36 -3.52 -1.17
C TYR A 36 -1.62 -3.47 -2.52
N TYR A 37 -1.66 -2.30 -3.19
CA TYR A 37 -0.92 -2.02 -4.42
C TYR A 37 -1.11 -3.03 -5.59
N MET A 38 -2.28 -3.66 -5.70
CA MET A 38 -2.51 -4.78 -6.65
C MET A 38 -2.83 -4.36 -8.08
N HIS A 39 -2.93 -3.06 -8.39
CA HIS A 39 -3.13 -2.64 -9.77
C HIS A 39 -2.00 -3.18 -10.67
N PRO A 40 -2.27 -3.80 -11.84
CA PRO A 40 -1.26 -4.48 -12.67
C PRO A 40 -0.06 -3.61 -13.05
N GLN A 41 -0.28 -2.30 -13.20
CA GLN A 41 0.76 -1.33 -13.54
C GLN A 41 1.33 -0.57 -12.33
N ASN A 42 0.90 -0.88 -11.10
CA ASN A 42 1.51 -0.32 -9.90
C ASN A 42 2.93 -0.90 -9.73
N ARG A 43 3.86 -0.05 -9.32
CA ARG A 43 5.29 -0.40 -9.27
C ARG A 43 5.80 -0.69 -7.86
N PHE A 44 4.94 -0.66 -6.85
CA PHE A 44 5.33 -0.89 -5.45
C PHE A 44 6.05 -2.23 -5.27
N TRP A 45 5.41 -3.34 -5.64
CA TRP A 45 5.96 -4.68 -5.41
C TRP A 45 7.29 -4.92 -6.14
N PRO A 46 7.44 -4.60 -7.45
CA PRO A 46 8.74 -4.69 -8.12
C PRO A 46 9.83 -3.85 -7.44
N ILE A 47 9.50 -2.64 -6.97
CA ILE A 47 10.47 -1.75 -6.30
C ILE A 47 10.91 -2.32 -4.96
N ILE A 48 9.97 -2.78 -4.13
CA ILE A 48 10.32 -3.36 -2.83
C ILE A 48 11.16 -4.63 -3.02
N ALA A 49 10.77 -5.51 -3.93
CA ALA A 49 11.54 -6.72 -4.24
C ALA A 49 12.97 -6.40 -4.69
N GLU A 50 13.14 -5.45 -5.60
CA GLU A 50 14.45 -5.00 -6.09
C GLU A 50 15.31 -4.34 -4.99
N ILE A 51 14.71 -3.62 -4.04
CA ILE A 51 15.45 -3.00 -2.92
C ILE A 51 16.06 -4.08 -2.01
N TYR A 52 15.31 -5.15 -1.75
CA TYR A 52 15.72 -6.20 -0.83
C TYR A 52 16.37 -7.41 -1.52
N GLY A 53 16.54 -7.38 -2.83
CA GLY A 53 17.16 -8.47 -3.60
C GLY A 53 16.28 -9.72 -3.69
N GLU A 54 14.97 -9.57 -3.56
CA GLU A 54 13.98 -10.63 -3.59
C GLU A 54 13.39 -10.79 -5.00
N LYS A 55 12.99 -12.01 -5.36
CA LYS A 55 12.38 -12.30 -6.66
C LYS A 55 10.92 -12.68 -6.49
N LEU A 56 10.02 -11.86 -7.05
CA LEU A 56 8.60 -12.19 -7.10
C LEU A 56 8.34 -13.29 -8.14
N LYS A 57 7.63 -14.34 -7.73
CA LYS A 57 7.15 -15.42 -8.59
C LYS A 57 5.95 -14.96 -9.43
N PHE A 58 5.13 -14.06 -8.88
CA PHE A 58 3.88 -13.63 -9.51
C PHE A 58 3.82 -12.12 -9.75
N SER A 59 3.46 -11.73 -10.96
CA SER A 59 3.13 -10.35 -11.30
C SER A 59 1.77 -9.91 -10.71
N ASN A 60 1.57 -8.60 -10.59
CA ASN A 60 0.26 -8.06 -10.19
C ASN A 60 -0.87 -8.43 -11.16
N LYS A 61 -0.55 -8.68 -12.44
CA LYS A 61 -1.55 -9.06 -13.44
C LYS A 61 -2.08 -10.47 -13.16
N GLU A 62 -1.18 -11.42 -12.92
CA GLU A 62 -1.54 -12.80 -12.55
C GLU A 62 -2.35 -12.83 -11.26
N ALA A 63 -1.96 -12.00 -10.29
CA ALA A 63 -2.66 -11.82 -9.01
C ALA A 63 -4.12 -11.36 -9.14
N VAL A 64 -4.39 -10.42 -10.06
CA VAL A 64 -5.72 -9.84 -10.21
C VAL A 64 -6.61 -10.71 -11.10
N MET A 65 -6.05 -11.41 -12.08
CA MET A 65 -6.83 -12.28 -12.97
C MET A 65 -7.49 -13.43 -12.21
N GLY A 66 -6.79 -14.12 -11.31
CA GLY A 66 -7.41 -15.19 -10.52
C GLY A 66 -8.42 -14.71 -9.47
N ALA A 67 -8.44 -13.40 -9.15
CA ALA A 67 -9.42 -12.80 -8.24
C ALA A 67 -10.69 -12.34 -8.97
N VAL A 68 -10.64 -12.20 -10.31
CA VAL A 68 -11.77 -11.80 -11.15
C VAL A 68 -12.46 -13.02 -11.76
N GLU A 69 -11.73 -14.10 -12.04
CA GLU A 69 -12.28 -15.39 -12.51
C GLU A 69 -12.78 -16.25 -11.33
N VAL A 70 -13.61 -15.66 -10.47
CA VAL A 70 -14.39 -16.40 -9.47
C VAL A 70 -15.52 -17.15 -10.19
N SER A 71 -15.14 -18.14 -11.01
CA SER A 71 -16.04 -19.18 -11.50
C SER A 71 -15.25 -20.49 -11.65
N LYS A 72 -15.24 -21.27 -10.56
CA LYS A 72 -15.08 -22.73 -10.51
C LYS A 72 -13.69 -23.38 -10.64
N ASP A 73 -12.61 -22.65 -10.87
CA ASP A 73 -11.27 -23.29 -10.96
C ASP A 73 -10.39 -23.05 -9.72
N SER A 74 -10.10 -24.15 -9.00
CA SER A 74 -9.27 -24.17 -7.80
C SER A 74 -7.82 -23.73 -8.02
N ALA A 75 -7.28 -23.86 -9.24
CA ALA A 75 -5.89 -23.52 -9.54
C ALA A 75 -5.66 -22.00 -9.50
N PHE A 76 -6.56 -21.22 -10.08
CA PHE A 76 -6.45 -19.75 -10.12
C PHE A 76 -6.62 -19.11 -8.74
N LEU A 77 -7.50 -19.67 -7.91
CA LEU A 77 -7.64 -19.23 -6.52
C LEU A 77 -6.35 -19.42 -5.72
N ASN A 78 -5.64 -20.53 -5.97
CA ASN A 78 -4.35 -20.81 -5.33
C ASN A 78 -3.28 -19.81 -5.78
N VAL A 79 -3.20 -19.48 -7.07
CA VAL A 79 -2.26 -18.47 -7.60
C VAL A 79 -2.47 -17.11 -6.92
N CYS A 80 -3.72 -16.65 -6.77
CA CYS A 80 -4.00 -15.41 -6.06
C CYS A 80 -3.57 -15.43 -4.60
N ARG A 81 -3.83 -16.54 -3.91
CA ARG A 81 -3.41 -16.72 -2.52
C ARG A 81 -1.90 -16.70 -2.38
N GLU A 82 -1.19 -17.49 -3.18
CA GLU A 82 0.28 -17.55 -3.16
C GLU A 82 0.91 -16.20 -3.49
N CYS A 83 0.31 -15.47 -4.43
CA CYS A 83 0.74 -14.13 -4.81
C CYS A 83 0.61 -13.11 -3.66
N ILE A 84 -0.47 -13.19 -2.87
CA ILE A 84 -0.69 -12.37 -1.68
C ILE A 84 0.27 -12.78 -0.56
N GLU A 85 0.40 -14.07 -0.30
CA GLU A 85 1.28 -14.59 0.74
C GLU A 85 2.75 -14.28 0.46
N GLU A 86 3.20 -14.38 -0.79
CA GLU A 86 4.55 -13.94 -1.21
C GLU A 86 4.80 -12.47 -0.87
N ARG A 87 3.83 -11.59 -1.19
CA ARG A 87 3.94 -10.14 -0.91
C ARG A 87 3.90 -9.85 0.58
N ARG A 88 3.06 -10.56 1.33
CA ARG A 88 2.96 -10.48 2.79
C ARG A 88 4.30 -10.87 3.42
N HIS A 89 4.88 -12.01 3.02
CA HIS A 89 6.18 -12.45 3.50
C HIS A 89 7.28 -11.45 3.15
N LEU A 90 7.31 -10.94 1.92
CA LEU A 90 8.30 -9.94 1.49
C LEU A 90 8.33 -8.74 2.44
N VAL A 91 7.18 -8.14 2.76
CA VAL A 91 7.16 -6.96 3.64
C VAL A 91 7.42 -7.32 5.10
N LEU A 92 6.83 -8.40 5.60
CA LEU A 92 6.99 -8.79 7.00
C LEU A 92 8.42 -9.26 7.33
N ASN A 93 9.10 -9.95 6.41
CA ASN A 93 10.49 -10.38 6.58
C ASN A 93 11.47 -9.20 6.62
N HIS A 94 11.10 -8.07 6.04
CA HIS A 94 11.89 -6.84 6.05
C HIS A 94 11.35 -5.78 7.01
N GLY A 95 10.49 -6.17 7.95
CA GLY A 95 9.98 -5.29 9.00
C GLY A 95 9.11 -4.14 8.47
N ILE A 96 8.46 -4.33 7.32
CA ILE A 96 7.56 -3.36 6.70
C ILE A 96 6.11 -3.73 7.00
N ALA A 97 5.40 -2.79 7.62
CA ALA A 97 3.95 -2.78 7.75
C ALA A 97 3.30 -1.95 6.63
N LEU A 98 2.10 -2.35 6.20
CA LEU A 98 1.30 -1.66 5.18
C LEU A 98 -0.11 -1.35 5.70
N TRP A 99 -0.57 -0.14 5.43
CA TRP A 99 -1.98 0.23 5.50
C TRP A 99 -2.29 1.46 4.63
N ASP A 100 -3.44 2.09 4.83
CA ASP A 100 -3.82 3.36 4.24
C ASP A 100 -4.27 4.35 5.33
N VAL A 101 -4.15 5.64 5.03
CA VAL A 101 -4.56 6.72 5.94
C VAL A 101 -6.06 6.72 6.19
N LEU A 102 -6.87 6.47 5.15
CA LEU A 102 -8.32 6.61 5.23
C LEU A 102 -9.04 5.30 5.54
N LYS A 103 -9.93 5.35 6.53
CA LYS A 103 -10.93 4.31 6.81
C LYS A 103 -12.13 4.44 5.88
N TYR A 104 -12.49 5.68 5.55
CA TYR A 104 -13.70 6.00 4.80
C TYR A 104 -13.53 7.28 3.98
N CYS A 105 -14.11 7.30 2.78
CA CYS A 105 -14.32 8.52 2.00
C CYS A 105 -15.35 8.31 0.90
N ARG A 106 -15.71 9.41 0.22
CA ARG A 106 -16.26 9.37 -1.15
C ARG A 106 -15.15 9.67 -2.16
N ILE A 107 -15.00 8.83 -3.17
CA ILE A 107 -13.92 8.95 -4.18
C ILE A 107 -14.41 8.45 -5.55
N ALA A 108 -13.96 9.08 -6.63
CA ALA A 108 -14.15 8.57 -7.99
C ALA A 108 -12.99 7.62 -8.36
N GLY A 109 -13.24 6.32 -8.34
CA GLY A 109 -12.26 5.30 -8.70
C GLY A 109 -11.04 5.30 -7.75
N ALA A 110 -9.89 5.75 -8.25
CA ALA A 110 -8.64 5.92 -7.49
C ALA A 110 -8.07 7.35 -7.62
N ASP A 111 -8.92 8.32 -7.99
CA ASP A 111 -8.52 9.72 -8.13
C ASP A 111 -8.57 10.44 -6.79
N ASP A 112 -7.41 10.60 -6.17
CA ASP A 112 -7.25 11.31 -4.90
C ASP A 112 -7.79 12.75 -4.93
N ALA A 113 -7.80 13.43 -6.08
CA ALA A 113 -8.31 14.80 -6.18
C ALA A 113 -9.83 14.88 -5.96
N SER A 114 -10.53 13.76 -6.14
CA SER A 114 -11.98 13.65 -5.99
C SER A 114 -12.43 13.32 -4.56
N ILE A 115 -11.50 13.10 -3.62
CA ILE A 115 -11.81 12.68 -2.25
C ILE A 115 -12.70 13.71 -1.53
N LYS A 116 -13.79 13.23 -0.95
CA LYS A 116 -14.70 13.97 -0.06
C LYS A 116 -14.99 13.19 1.21
N PHE A 117 -15.31 13.90 2.29
CA PHE A 117 -15.61 13.33 3.62
C PHE A 117 -14.56 12.30 4.11
N PRO A 118 -13.26 12.66 4.12
CA PRO A 118 -12.23 11.73 4.56
C PRO A 118 -12.33 11.48 6.07
N GLU A 119 -12.33 10.21 6.47
CA GLU A 119 -12.18 9.78 7.86
C GLU A 119 -10.94 8.87 7.98
N PRO A 120 -10.06 9.12 8.97
CA PRO A 120 -8.83 8.35 9.13
C PRO A 120 -9.06 6.96 9.71
N ASN A 121 -8.15 6.03 9.42
CA ASN A 121 -7.96 4.81 10.22
C ASN A 121 -7.38 5.16 11.59
N ASP A 122 -7.53 4.25 12.56
CA ASP A 122 -6.81 4.36 13.83
C ASP A 122 -5.49 3.59 13.74
N ILE A 123 -4.42 4.29 13.35
CA ILE A 123 -3.08 3.69 13.18
C ILE A 123 -2.35 3.44 14.51
N SER A 124 -2.86 3.95 15.63
CA SER A 124 -2.25 3.81 16.97
C SER A 124 -2.08 2.35 17.33
N LYS A 125 -3.07 1.51 16.98
CA LYS A 125 -3.01 0.06 17.20
C LYS A 125 -1.80 -0.61 16.56
N ILE A 126 -1.41 -0.19 15.36
CA ILE A 126 -0.21 -0.75 14.72
C ILE A 126 1.04 -0.28 15.48
N ILE A 127 1.09 1.02 15.81
CA ILE A 127 2.24 1.62 16.49
C ILE A 127 2.46 1.00 17.86
N GLU A 128 1.40 0.78 18.63
CA GLU A 128 1.45 0.20 19.99
C GLU A 128 1.79 -1.30 19.99
N ASN A 129 1.43 -2.03 18.94
CA ASN A 129 1.61 -3.48 18.85
C ASN A 129 2.76 -3.88 17.91
N SER A 130 3.70 -2.99 17.65
CA SER A 130 4.89 -3.25 16.83
C SER A 130 6.08 -2.37 17.23
N ARG A 131 7.17 -2.44 16.46
CA ARG A 131 8.39 -1.65 16.65
C ARG A 131 8.45 -0.42 15.75
N ILE A 132 7.32 0.07 15.24
CA ILE A 132 7.28 1.17 14.29
C ILE A 132 8.02 2.39 14.84
N SER A 133 9.13 2.71 14.18
CA SER A 133 9.93 3.90 14.44
C SER A 133 9.86 4.89 13.27
N ARG A 134 9.52 4.40 12.07
CA ARG A 134 9.51 5.17 10.83
C ARG A 134 8.17 5.03 10.12
N ILE A 135 7.57 6.15 9.74
CA ILE A 135 6.32 6.18 9.00
C ILE A 135 6.56 6.87 7.66
N PHE A 136 6.07 6.26 6.59
CA PHE A 136 6.12 6.81 5.25
C PHE A 136 4.72 6.93 4.65
N CYS A 137 4.45 8.01 3.93
CA CYS A 137 3.21 8.17 3.17
C CYS A 137 3.52 8.14 1.66
N THR A 138 2.86 7.24 0.92
CA THR A 138 3.03 7.14 -0.53
C THR A 138 2.11 8.11 -1.26
N GLY A 139 2.67 9.23 -1.72
CA GLY A 139 1.96 10.30 -2.41
C GLY A 139 1.63 11.49 -1.53
N LYS A 140 1.39 12.65 -2.17
CA LYS A 140 1.15 13.91 -1.47
C LYS A 140 -0.15 13.89 -0.68
N THR A 141 -1.17 13.24 -1.20
CA THR A 141 -2.49 13.16 -0.57
C THR A 141 -2.41 12.42 0.77
N ALA A 142 -1.86 11.20 0.77
CA ALA A 142 -1.61 10.43 1.99
C ALA A 142 -0.81 11.24 3.02
N PHE A 143 0.28 11.90 2.58
CA PHE A 143 1.11 12.72 3.47
C PHE A 143 0.36 13.90 4.09
N ASN A 144 -0.44 14.62 3.30
CA ASN A 144 -1.20 15.77 3.78
C ASN A 144 -2.33 15.33 4.72
N LEU A 145 -3.00 14.21 4.41
CA LEU A 145 -4.04 13.65 5.28
C LEU A 145 -3.45 13.12 6.59
N TYR A 146 -2.26 12.49 6.53
CA TYR A 146 -1.54 12.08 7.73
C TYR A 146 -1.29 13.28 8.64
N LYS A 147 -0.71 14.36 8.10
CA LYS A 147 -0.47 15.58 8.89
C LYS A 147 -1.75 16.18 9.45
N LYS A 148 -2.83 16.18 8.67
CA LYS A 148 -4.13 16.71 9.08
C LYS A 148 -4.72 15.93 10.25
N PHE A 149 -4.71 14.60 10.19
CA PHE A 149 -5.41 13.75 11.15
C PHE A 149 -4.55 13.32 12.33
N TYR A 150 -3.27 13.08 12.11
CA TYR A 150 -2.38 12.52 13.13
C TYR A 150 -1.29 13.47 13.59
N GLY A 151 -0.96 14.51 12.82
CA GLY A 151 0.21 15.36 13.07
C GLY A 151 0.17 16.16 14.39
N ARG A 152 -0.96 16.17 15.10
CA ARG A 152 -1.08 16.75 16.45
C ARG A 152 -1.22 15.71 17.56
N THR A 153 -1.61 14.48 17.21
CA THR A 153 -2.00 13.44 18.17
C THR A 153 -0.95 12.34 18.27
N LEU A 154 -0.14 12.15 17.23
CA LEU A 154 0.98 11.23 17.24
C LEU A 154 2.29 12.00 17.33
N GLU A 155 3.16 11.59 18.24
CA GLU A 155 4.53 12.11 18.37
C GLU A 155 5.45 11.65 17.22
N LYS A 156 4.94 10.81 16.31
CA LYS A 156 5.70 10.30 15.16
C LYS A 156 5.38 11.11 13.90
N ASP A 157 6.40 11.74 13.35
CA ASP A 157 6.31 12.32 12.02
C ASP A 157 6.35 11.26 10.92
N ALA A 158 5.56 11.49 9.87
CA ALA A 158 5.68 10.74 8.64
C ALA A 158 6.66 11.42 7.67
N GLN A 159 7.31 10.61 6.84
CA GLN A 159 8.10 11.07 5.70
C GLN A 159 7.37 10.80 4.38
N TYR A 160 7.64 11.63 3.38
CA TYR A 160 7.05 11.48 2.06
C TYR A 160 7.78 10.43 1.21
N LEU A 161 7.02 9.55 0.57
CA LEU A 161 7.47 8.72 -0.56
C LEU A 161 6.66 9.09 -1.82
N PRO A 162 7.28 9.15 -3.00
CA PRO A 162 6.55 9.35 -4.25
C PRO A 162 5.57 8.20 -4.52
N SER A 163 4.42 8.50 -5.13
CA SER A 163 3.43 7.47 -5.45
C SER A 163 3.97 6.48 -6.48
N THR A 164 3.75 5.18 -6.23
CA THR A 164 4.08 4.07 -7.13
C THR A 164 3.02 3.80 -8.21
N SER A 165 1.92 4.58 -8.18
CA SER A 165 0.82 4.51 -9.15
C SER A 165 1.30 4.73 -10.59
N PRO A 166 0.65 4.11 -11.59
CA PRO A 166 0.91 4.39 -13.00
C PRO A 166 0.73 5.87 -13.36
N ALA A 167 -0.20 6.59 -12.71
CA ALA A 167 -0.44 8.01 -12.96
C ALA A 167 0.79 8.90 -12.67
N ASN A 168 1.71 8.42 -11.83
CA ASN A 168 2.91 9.15 -11.46
C ASN A 168 4.16 8.77 -12.28
N ARG A 169 4.03 7.90 -13.31
CA ARG A 169 5.15 7.41 -14.13
C ARG A 169 5.91 8.52 -14.85
N GLY A 170 5.20 9.53 -15.39
CA GLY A 170 5.84 10.63 -16.11
C GLY A 170 6.76 11.47 -15.22
N LYS A 171 6.40 11.67 -13.95
CA LYS A 171 7.19 12.46 -12.99
C LYS A 171 8.26 11.63 -12.27
N TRP A 172 7.99 10.34 -12.09
CA TRP A 172 8.86 9.40 -11.40
C TRP A 172 9.07 8.18 -12.28
N PRO A 173 10.08 8.20 -13.17
CA PRO A 173 10.58 7.00 -13.85
C PRO A 173 10.98 5.92 -12.84
N THR A 174 10.98 4.66 -13.27
CA THR A 174 11.14 3.51 -12.37
C THR A 174 12.49 3.54 -11.64
N GLU A 175 13.56 3.87 -12.34
CA GLU A 175 14.94 3.91 -11.85
C GLU A 175 15.07 4.97 -10.75
N LYS A 176 14.60 6.19 -11.03
CA LYS A 176 14.58 7.29 -10.07
C LYS A 176 13.70 6.99 -8.85
N LEU A 177 12.58 6.31 -9.06
CA LEU A 177 11.68 5.92 -7.99
C LEU A 177 12.32 4.86 -7.08
N LEU A 178 13.00 3.88 -7.68
CA LEU A 178 13.76 2.84 -7.01
C LEU A 178 14.87 3.43 -6.14
N GLU A 179 15.71 4.30 -6.70
CA GLU A 179 16.79 4.98 -5.95
C GLU A 179 16.24 5.75 -4.75
N PHE A 180 15.15 6.50 -4.94
CA PHE A 180 14.54 7.28 -3.87
C PHE A 180 13.99 6.39 -2.74
N TYR A 181 13.29 5.31 -3.10
CA TYR A 181 12.78 4.36 -2.10
C TYR A 181 13.94 3.64 -1.41
N ARG A 182 14.97 3.21 -2.13
CA ARG A 182 16.15 2.55 -1.56
C ARG A 182 16.83 3.43 -0.52
N ALA A 183 17.11 4.68 -0.85
CA ALA A 183 17.72 5.64 0.08
C ALA A 183 16.86 5.88 1.33
N LYS A 184 15.53 5.84 1.19
CA LYS A 184 14.60 6.04 2.30
C LYS A 184 14.35 4.79 3.14
N LEU A 185 14.38 3.60 2.57
CA LEU A 185 14.07 2.38 3.34
C LEU A 185 15.30 1.78 4.00
N LEU A 186 16.48 1.91 3.36
CA LEU A 186 17.73 1.33 3.87
C LEU A 186 18.61 2.32 4.66
N GLY A 187 18.41 3.63 4.49
CA GLY A 187 19.06 4.66 5.30
C GLY A 187 18.31 4.94 6.59
#